data_AF-A0A168N2F6-F1
#
_entry.id   AF-A0A168N2F6-F1
#
_cell.length_a   1.000
_cell.length_b   1.000
_cell.length_c   1.000
_cell.angle_alpha   90.00
_cell.angle_beta   90.00
_cell.angle_gamma   90.00
#
_symmetry.space_group_name_H-M   'P 1'
#
loop_
_entity.id
_entity.type
_entity.pdbx_description
1 polymer ?
#
loop_
_entity_poly.entity_id
_entity_poly.type
_entity_poly.pdbx_seq_one_letter_code
_entity_poly.pdbx_strand_id
1 'polypeptide(L)'
;MRVEVLLRHVYLTPLDDTVPYIQQARGIVIYGTKDQLFSNQSIEAIEYLNHMEVHLIEDGTHALEVETVSDSLIIMNTIVDIYQSFFTSKE
;
A
#
# COMPACT_ATOMS: atom_id res chain seq x y z
N MET A 1 -18.95 -28.36 -0.83
CA MET A 1 -17.60 -27.86 -1.16
C MET A 1 -17.67 -26.34 -1.08
N ARG A 2 -17.06 -25.72 -0.05
CA ARG A 2 -16.92 -24.26 -0.03
C ARG A 2 -15.78 -23.92 -0.97
N VAL A 3 -16.06 -23.09 -1.97
CA VAL A 3 -15.00 -22.42 -2.72
C VAL A 3 -14.45 -21.38 -1.76
N GLU A 4 -13.23 -21.56 -1.28
CA GLU A 4 -12.50 -20.45 -0.66
C GLU A 4 -12.26 -19.41 -1.76
N VAL A 5 -12.96 -18.29 -1.66
CA VAL A 5 -12.65 -17.12 -2.48
C VAL A 5 -11.38 -16.53 -1.89
N LEU A 6 -10.30 -16.57 -2.67
CA LEU A 6 -9.07 -15.86 -2.36
C LEU A 6 -9.37 -14.35 -2.37
N LEU A 7 -9.49 -13.77 -1.18
CA LEU A 7 -9.73 -12.34 -1.00
C LEU A 7 -8.39 -11.59 -1.04
N ARG A 8 -8.30 -10.59 -1.89
CA ARG A 8 -7.15 -9.67 -1.95
C ARG A 8 -7.53 -8.33 -1.32
N HIS A 9 -6.60 -7.75 -0.58
CA HIS A 9 -6.76 -6.53 0.19
C HIS A 9 -5.91 -5.39 -0.37
N VAL A 10 -6.41 -4.16 -0.22
CA VAL A 10 -5.66 -2.94 -0.46
C VAL A 10 -5.50 -2.23 0.87
N TYR A 11 -4.25 -1.98 1.27
CA TYR A 11 -3.92 -1.14 2.42
C TYR A 11 -3.31 0.16 1.91
N LEU A 12 -4.12 1.22 1.90
CA LEU A 12 -3.69 2.56 1.55
C LEU A 12 -3.37 3.31 2.84
N THR A 13 -2.17 3.90 2.93
CA THR A 13 -1.71 4.73 4.06
C THR A 13 -1.96 4.04 5.40
N PRO A 14 -1.38 2.85 5.62
CA PRO A 14 -1.61 2.07 6.83
C PRO A 14 -1.09 2.78 8.08
N LEU A 15 -1.57 2.33 9.24
CA LEU A 15 -1.04 2.69 10.55
C LEU A 15 -0.25 1.51 11.10
N ASP A 16 0.59 1.74 12.11
CA ASP A 16 1.32 0.68 12.81
C ASP A 16 0.40 -0.45 13.30
N ASP A 17 -0.78 -0.10 13.84
CA ASP A 17 -1.77 -1.06 14.34
C ASP A 17 -2.38 -1.93 13.22
N THR A 18 -2.18 -1.57 11.95
CA THR A 18 -2.68 -2.32 10.79
C THR A 18 -1.77 -3.49 10.41
N VAL A 19 -0.51 -3.52 10.86
CA VAL A 19 0.49 -4.54 10.50
C VAL A 19 0.01 -6.00 10.73
N PRO A 20 -0.64 -6.35 11.86
CA PRO A 20 -1.10 -7.72 12.08
C PRO A 20 -2.12 -8.20 11.04
N TYR A 21 -2.89 -7.28 10.45
CA TYR A 21 -3.86 -7.59 9.40
C TYR A 21 -3.16 -7.77 8.05
N ILE A 22 -2.18 -6.92 7.74
CA ILE A 22 -1.36 -7.03 6.52
C ILE A 22 -0.66 -8.40 6.45
N GLN A 23 -0.06 -8.84 7.57
CA GLN A 23 0.68 -10.11 7.66
C GLN A 23 -0.17 -11.36 7.41
N GLN A 24 -1.49 -11.25 7.50
CA GLN A 24 -2.45 -12.36 7.30
C GLN A 24 -3.21 -12.25 5.98
N ALA A 25 -3.03 -11.16 5.24
CA ALA A 25 -3.75 -10.88 4.01
C ALA A 25 -2.95 -11.31 2.77
N ARG A 26 -3.51 -11.06 1.60
CA ARG A 26 -2.79 -11.02 0.32
C ARG A 26 -3.22 -9.77 -0.42
N GLY A 27 -2.37 -9.19 -1.26
CA GLY A 27 -2.74 -8.01 -2.04
C GLY A 27 -1.65 -6.95 -2.03
N ILE A 28 -2.01 -5.70 -1.78
CA ILE A 28 -1.08 -4.57 -1.92
C ILE A 28 -1.07 -3.66 -0.69
N VAL A 29 0.09 -3.03 -0.44
CA VAL A 29 0.28 -1.95 0.52
C VAL A 29 0.84 -0.73 -0.21
N ILE A 30 0.28 0.44 0.05
CA ILE A 30 0.74 1.73 -0.49
C ILE A 30 1.00 2.68 0.67
N TYR A 31 2.23 3.20 0.80
CA TYR A 31 2.61 4.14 1.85
C TYR A 31 3.62 5.19 1.35
N GLY A 32 3.76 6.30 2.06
CA GLY A 32 4.73 7.35 1.76
C GLY A 32 6.01 7.23 2.59
N THR A 33 7.18 7.54 2.02
CA THR A 33 8.48 7.42 2.73
C THR A 33 8.69 8.45 3.83
N LYS A 34 7.87 9.51 3.88
CA LYS A 34 7.82 10.53 4.94
C LYS A 34 6.58 10.41 5.83
N ASP A 35 5.90 9.26 5.81
CA ASP A 35 4.79 8.98 6.71
C ASP A 35 5.28 8.91 8.18
N GLN A 36 4.64 9.69 9.06
CA GLN A 36 4.97 9.70 10.50
C GLN A 36 4.10 8.75 11.32
N LEU A 37 3.06 8.17 10.71
CA LEU A 37 2.09 7.27 11.34
C LEU A 37 2.32 5.80 10.98
N PHE A 38 3.20 5.53 10.00
CA PHE A 38 3.66 4.21 9.63
C PHE A 38 5.18 4.11 9.85
N SER A 39 5.56 3.51 10.96
CA SER A 39 6.95 3.48 11.41
C SER A 39 7.85 2.60 10.56
N ASN A 40 9.17 2.85 10.61
CA ASN A 40 10.17 1.98 9.98
C ASN A 40 10.09 0.53 10.47
N GLN A 41 9.75 0.32 11.76
CA GLN A 41 9.55 -1.03 12.29
C GLN A 41 8.38 -1.75 11.59
N SER A 42 7.30 -1.04 11.31
CA SER A 42 6.16 -1.57 10.56
C SER A 42 6.49 -1.83 9.09
N ILE A 43 7.30 -0.98 8.47
CA ILE A 43 7.81 -1.17 7.11
C ILE A 43 8.66 -2.45 7.02
N GLU A 44 9.65 -2.61 7.90
CA GLU A 44 10.50 -3.80 7.98
C GLU A 44 9.67 -5.07 8.22
N ALA A 45 8.59 -4.97 9.00
CA ALA A 45 7.70 -6.10 9.27
C ALA A 45 6.87 -6.57 8.06
N ILE A 46 6.79 -5.77 6.99
CA ILE A 46 6.00 -6.09 5.79
C ILE A 46 6.82 -6.23 4.50
N GLU A 47 8.06 -5.70 4.44
CA GLU A 47 8.83 -5.62 3.19
C GLU A 47 9.19 -6.98 2.55
N TYR A 48 9.26 -8.05 3.36
CA TYR A 48 9.57 -9.42 2.91
C TYR A 48 8.36 -10.34 2.77
N LEU A 49 7.14 -9.81 2.86
CA LEU A 49 5.93 -10.61 2.71
C LEU A 49 5.71 -10.93 1.22
N ASN A 50 6.14 -12.11 0.77
CA ASN A 50 6.00 -12.55 -0.64
C ASN A 50 4.57 -12.59 -1.20
N HIS A 51 3.56 -12.44 -0.34
CA HIS A 51 2.14 -12.43 -0.71
C HIS A 51 1.53 -11.02 -0.73
N MET A 52 2.34 -10.00 -0.44
CA MET A 52 2.00 -8.59 -0.52
C MET A 52 2.91 -7.91 -1.55
N GLU A 53 2.32 -7.11 -2.44
CA GLU A 53 3.06 -6.16 -3.26
C GLU A 53 3.13 -4.83 -2.51
N VAL A 54 4.33 -4.25 -2.43
CA VAL A 54 4.58 -3.03 -1.67
C VAL A 54 4.92 -1.89 -2.62
N HIS A 55 4.12 -0.84 -2.60
CA HIS A 55 4.36 0.40 -3.36
C HIS A 55 4.69 1.52 -2.39
N LEU A 56 5.93 1.99 -2.45
CA LEU A 56 6.35 3.19 -1.72
C LEU A 56 6.22 4.42 -2.62
N ILE A 57 5.71 5.51 -2.03
CA ILE A 57 5.65 6.83 -2.65
C ILE A 57 6.79 7.66 -2.05
N GLU A 58 7.81 7.92 -2.86
CA GLU A 58 8.95 8.72 -2.44
C GLU A 58 8.52 10.12 -2.02
N ASP A 59 9.10 10.60 -0.92
CA ASP A 59 8.76 11.87 -0.25
C ASP A 59 7.29 12.01 0.20
N GLY A 60 6.47 10.98 0.04
CA GLY A 60 5.05 11.01 0.37
C GLY A 60 4.81 11.04 1.88
N THR A 61 3.88 11.89 2.31
CA THR A 61 3.37 11.91 3.69
C THR A 61 2.34 10.79 3.93
N HIS A 62 1.71 10.76 5.10
CA HIS A 62 0.56 9.89 5.34
C HIS A 62 -0.61 10.13 4.37
N ALA A 63 -0.80 11.36 3.90
CA ALA A 63 -1.82 11.65 2.89
C ALA A 63 -1.33 11.39 1.45
N LEU A 64 -0.10 10.90 1.29
CA LEU A 64 0.63 10.75 0.02
C LEU A 64 0.85 12.07 -0.72
N GLU A 65 0.65 13.21 -0.05
CA GLU A 65 1.05 14.51 -0.53
C GLU A 65 2.58 14.64 -0.49
N VAL A 66 3.11 15.36 -1.47
CA VAL A 66 4.53 15.69 -1.63
C VAL A 66 4.70 17.22 -1.68
N GLU A 67 5.93 17.71 -1.83
CA GLU A 67 6.29 19.11 -1.63
C GLU A 67 5.41 20.12 -2.40
N THR A 68 5.00 19.77 -3.62
CA THR A 68 4.14 20.63 -4.44
C THR A 68 2.81 19.98 -4.79
N VAL A 69 1.80 20.81 -5.02
CA VAL A 69 0.48 20.36 -5.50
C VAL A 69 0.60 19.66 -6.85
N SER A 70 1.43 20.19 -7.76
CA SER A 70 1.64 19.60 -9.08
C SER A 70 2.22 18.19 -8.97
N ASP A 71 3.23 18.00 -8.12
CA ASP A 71 3.82 16.67 -7.91
C ASP A 71 2.82 15.74 -7.22
N SER A 72 2.01 16.25 -6.29
CA SER A 72 0.93 15.48 -5.66
C SER A 72 -0.12 15.00 -6.69
N LEU A 73 -0.40 15.77 -7.74
CA LEU A 73 -1.28 15.32 -8.83
C LEU A 73 -0.65 14.20 -9.65
N ILE A 74 0.67 14.22 -9.85
CA ILE A 74 1.39 13.14 -10.54
C ILE A 74 1.32 11.86 -9.70
N ILE A 75 1.58 11.97 -8.39
CA ILE A 75 1.45 10.85 -7.44
C ILE A 75 0.03 10.29 -7.45
N MET A 76 -1.00 11.14 -7.45
CA MET A 76 -2.38 10.70 -7.54
C MET A 76 -2.64 9.86 -8.81
N ASN A 77 -2.08 10.24 -9.96
CA ASN A 77 -2.19 9.43 -11.17
C ASN A 77 -1.48 8.07 -11.01
N THR A 78 -0.30 8.04 -10.40
CA THR A 78 0.40 6.78 -10.09
C THR A 78 -0.43 5.87 -9.19
N ILE A 79 -1.11 6.40 -8.17
CA ILE A 79 -1.99 5.63 -7.29
C ILE A 79 -3.18 5.07 -8.08
N VAL A 80 -3.77 5.87 -8.98
CA VAL A 80 -4.84 5.40 -9.87
C VAL A 80 -4.37 4.24 -10.75
N ASP A 81 -3.17 4.32 -11.31
CA ASP A 81 -2.59 3.25 -12.14
C ASP A 81 -2.35 1.96 -11.33
N ILE A 82 -1.86 2.08 -10.09
CA ILE A 82 -1.72 0.94 -9.15
C ILE A 82 -3.08 0.29 -8.89
N TYR A 83 -4.12 1.09 -8.61
CA TYR A 83 -5.48 0.58 -8.40
C TYR A 83 -6.02 -0.12 -9.64
N GLN A 84 -5.86 0.47 -10.83
CA GLN A 84 -6.28 -0.15 -12.07
C GLN A 84 -5.59 -1.50 -12.28
N SER A 85 -4.27 -1.58 -12.07
CA SER A 85 -3.53 -2.83 -12.13
C SER A 85 -4.07 -3.86 -11.13
N PHE A 86 -4.29 -3.46 -9.88
CA PHE A 86 -4.82 -4.34 -8.83
C PHE A 86 -6.17 -4.94 -9.17
N PHE A 87 -7.11 -4.13 -9.68
CA PHE A 87 -8.48 -4.59 -9.97
C PHE A 87 -8.65 -5.28 -11.33
N THR A 88 -7.70 -5.10 -12.26
CA THR A 88 -7.76 -5.72 -13.59
C THR A 88 -6.86 -6.93 -13.75
N SER A 89 -5.85 -7.08 -12.88
CA SER A 89 -5.01 -8.29 -12.84
C SER A 89 -5.87 -9.52 -12.56
N LYS A 90 -5.82 -10.48 -13.47
CA LYS A 90 -6.29 -11.85 -13.23
C LYS A 90 -5.13 -12.61 -12.61
N GLU A 91 -5.33 -13.15 -11.41
CA GLU A 91 -4.42 -14.16 -10.84
C GLU A 91 -4.44 -15.45 -11.69
#